data_AF-A0A937NPJ8-F1
#
_entry.id   AF-A0A937NPJ8-F1
#
_cell.length_a   1.000
_cell.length_b   1.000
_cell.length_c   1.000
_cell.angle_alpha   90.00
_cell.angle_beta   90.00
_cell.angle_gamma   90.00
#
_symmetry.space_group_name_H-M   'P 1'
#
loop_
_entity.id
_entity.type
_entity.pdbx_description
1 polymer ?
#
loop_
_entity_poly.entity_id
_entity_poly.type
_entity_poly.pdbx_seq_one_letter_code
_entity_poly.pdbx_strand_id
1 'polypeptide(L)'
;MKKSAKPVRKCHACLLNLGDHCWVYHYPRGQWRDGRRCRAFDDESLHEEFRTWQKQPDVKTRRELRQEFFRTKRKDGVQAGK
;
A
#
# COMPACT_ATOMS: atom_id res chain seq x y z
N MET A 1 12.64 9.44 14.89
CA MET A 1 12.38 9.19 13.46
C MET A 1 10.89 8.93 13.25
N LYS A 2 10.23 9.61 12.31
CA LYS A 2 8.81 9.35 11.99
C LYS A 2 8.70 8.02 11.22
N LYS A 3 7.78 7.14 11.64
CA LYS A 3 7.51 5.87 10.95
C LYS A 3 6.83 6.18 9.62
N SER A 4 7.37 5.67 8.52
CA SER A 4 6.84 5.93 7.18
C SER A 4 5.76 4.93 6.80
N ALA A 5 4.62 5.42 6.32
CA ALA A 5 3.55 4.61 5.74
C ALA A 5 3.95 3.94 4.41
N LYS A 6 5.03 4.40 3.76
CA LYS A 6 5.45 3.92 2.46
C LYS A 6 5.71 2.40 2.46
N PRO A 7 5.00 1.62 1.63
CA PRO A 7 5.26 0.20 1.46
C PRO A 7 6.69 -0.06 1.02
N VAL A 8 7.24 -1.19 1.45
CA VAL A 8 8.56 -1.65 1.00
C VAL A 8 8.44 -2.42 -0.31
N ARG A 9 9.57 -2.65 -1.00
CA ARG A 9 9.60 -3.43 -2.25
C ARG A 9 8.93 -4.81 -2.12
N LYS A 10 9.09 -5.47 -0.97
CA LYS A 10 8.46 -6.78 -0.69
C LYS A 10 6.92 -6.72 -0.64
N CYS A 11 6.31 -5.56 -0.42
CA CYS A 11 4.86 -5.39 -0.45
C CYS A 11 4.27 -5.40 -1.87
N HIS A 12 5.06 -5.39 -2.94
CA HIS A 12 4.54 -5.26 -4.32
C HIS A 12 3.52 -6.34 -4.70
N ALA A 13 3.71 -7.56 -4.20
CA ALA A 13 2.82 -8.70 -4.42
C ALA A 13 1.62 -8.73 -3.45
N CYS A 14 1.67 -7.97 -2.35
CA CYS A 14 0.62 -7.98 -1.34
C CYS A 14 -0.67 -7.32 -1.87
N LEU A 15 -1.82 -7.94 -1.58
CA LEU A 15 -3.13 -7.41 -1.93
C LEU A 15 -3.39 -6.07 -1.21
N LEU A 16 -2.92 -5.96 0.02
CA LEU A 16 -3.13 -4.82 0.92
C LEU A 16 -2.22 -3.61 0.62
N ASN A 17 -1.42 -3.70 -0.45
CA ASN A 17 -0.57 -2.61 -0.91
C ASN A 17 -1.34 -1.68 -1.85
N LEU A 18 -1.57 -0.45 -1.39
CA LEU A 18 -2.30 0.60 -2.10
C LEU A 18 -1.36 1.54 -2.88
N GLY A 19 -0.05 1.31 -2.82
CA GLY A 19 0.99 2.05 -3.53
C GLY A 19 1.77 2.98 -2.61
N ASP A 20 1.08 3.88 -1.93
CA ASP A 20 1.65 4.88 -1.02
C ASP A 20 1.58 4.48 0.45
N HIS A 21 0.60 3.65 0.81
CA HIS A 21 0.44 3.06 2.14
C HIS A 21 -0.05 1.60 2.08
N CYS A 22 -0.02 0.94 3.23
CA CYS A 22 -0.67 -0.35 3.43
C CYS A 22 -2.05 -0.13 4.04
N TRP A 23 -3.04 -0.91 3.61
CA TRP A 23 -4.40 -0.82 4.14
C TRP A 23 -4.48 -1.11 5.65
N VAL A 24 -3.68 -2.06 6.15
CA VAL A 24 -3.72 -2.48 7.57
C VAL A 24 -2.72 -1.71 8.44
N TYR A 25 -1.47 -1.57 7.96
CA TYR A 25 -0.39 -1.07 8.81
C TYR A 25 0.06 0.32 8.43
N HIS A 26 0.01 1.24 9.40
CA HIS A 26 0.61 2.57 9.28
C HIS A 26 2.14 2.53 9.11
N TYR A 27 2.81 1.46 9.54
CA TYR A 27 4.26 1.30 9.37
C TYR A 27 4.62 -0.06 8.74
N PRO A 28 4.49 -0.21 7.41
CA PRO A 28 4.73 -1.48 6.73
C PRO A 28 6.18 -1.95 6.86
N ARG A 29 7.14 -1.02 6.83
CA ARG A 29 8.57 -1.35 6.94
C ARG A 29 8.90 -2.07 8.26
N GLY A 30 8.18 -1.77 9.35
CA GLY A 30 8.37 -2.46 10.63
C GLY A 30 7.97 -3.93 10.59
N GLN A 31 7.02 -4.29 9.73
CA GLN A 31 6.53 -5.68 9.61
C GLN A 31 7.51 -6.59 8.87
N TRP A 32 8.49 -6.02 8.17
CA TRP A 32 9.53 -6.74 7.44
C TRP A 32 10.91 -6.67 8.14
N ARG A 33 10.95 -6.21 9.39
CA ARG A 33 12.19 -6.08 10.14
C ARG A 33 12.77 -7.45 10.49
N ASP A 34 14.09 -7.50 10.66
CA ASP A 34 14.79 -8.68 11.18
C ASP A 34 14.62 -9.94 10.30
N GLY A 35 14.50 -9.73 8.98
CA GLY A 35 14.37 -10.82 8.00
C GLY A 35 13.00 -11.48 7.93
N ARG A 36 12.03 -11.05 8.77
CA ARG A 36 10.71 -11.69 8.87
C ARG A 36 9.79 -11.29 7.72
N ARG A 37 8.84 -12.18 7.42
CA ARG A 37 7.74 -11.93 6.49
C ARG A 37 6.64 -11.15 7.21
N CYS A 38 6.05 -10.18 6.52
CA CYS A 38 4.92 -9.40 7.05
C CYS A 38 3.72 -10.33 7.31
N ARG A 39 3.12 -10.28 8.49
CA ARG A 39 2.03 -11.18 8.89
C ARG A 39 0.81 -11.04 7.98
N ALA A 40 0.43 -9.81 7.66
CA ALA A 40 -0.67 -9.55 6.75
C ALA A 40 -0.39 -9.89 5.27
N PHE A 41 0.81 -10.40 4.94
CA PHE A 41 1.10 -10.83 3.57
C PHE A 41 0.39 -12.13 3.20
N ASP A 42 0.21 -13.04 4.17
CA ASP A 42 -0.40 -14.37 3.97
C ASP A 42 -1.67 -14.56 4.81
N ASP A 43 -2.16 -13.49 5.43
CA ASP A 43 -3.35 -13.54 6.27
C ASP A 43 -4.60 -13.48 5.38
N GLU A 44 -5.22 -14.63 5.18
CA GLU A 44 -6.43 -14.76 4.34
C GLU A 44 -7.63 -14.01 4.92
N SER A 45 -7.74 -13.91 6.24
CA SER A 45 -8.82 -13.17 6.90
C SER A 45 -8.72 -11.68 6.57
N LEU A 46 -7.52 -11.09 6.72
CA LEU A 46 -7.30 -9.69 6.34
C LEU A 46 -7.53 -9.44 4.83
N HIS A 47 -7.22 -10.42 3.98
CA HIS A 47 -7.50 -10.33 2.56
C HIS A 47 -8.99 -10.38 2.24
N GLU A 48 -9.79 -11.18 2.96
CA GLU A 48 -11.23 -11.23 2.81
C GLU A 48 -11.89 -9.92 3.26
N GLU A 49 -11.49 -9.40 4.41
CA GLU A 49 -11.94 -8.08 4.89
C GLU A 49 -11.64 -6.99 3.88
N PHE A 50 -10.43 -6.99 3.31
CA PHE A 50 -10.05 -6.05 2.26
C PHE A 50 -10.94 -6.18 1.02
N ARG A 51 -11.21 -7.40 0.54
CA ARG A 51 -12.10 -7.62 -0.61
C ARG A 51 -13.52 -7.13 -0.33
N THR A 52 -14.00 -7.30 0.89
CA THR A 52 -15.32 -6.79 1.33
C THR A 52 -15.34 -5.26 1.34
N TRP A 53 -14.30 -4.63 1.88
CA TRP A 53 -14.13 -3.18 1.82
C TRP A 53 -14.11 -2.66 0.37
N GLN A 54 -13.45 -3.35 -0.56
CA GLN A 54 -13.42 -2.97 -1.97
C GLN A 54 -14.75 -3.08 -2.70
N LYS A 55 -15.72 -3.83 -2.18
CA LYS A 55 -17.06 -3.94 -2.77
C LYS A 55 -17.97 -2.78 -2.37
N GLN A 56 -17.56 -1.93 -1.42
CA GLN A 56 -18.33 -0.76 -1.03
C GLN A 56 -18.40 0.22 -2.20
N PRO A 57 -19.58 0.82 -2.49
CA PRO A 57 -19.80 1.63 -3.68
C PRO A 57 -18.89 2.87 -3.76
N ASP A 58 -18.46 3.40 -2.62
CA ASP A 58 -17.62 4.61 -2.54
C ASP A 58 -16.11 4.31 -2.49
N VAL A 59 -15.73 3.03 -2.54
CA VAL A 59 -14.33 2.62 -2.42
C VAL A 59 -13.73 2.40 -3.80
N LYS A 60 -12.70 3.19 -4.11
CA LYS A 60 -11.87 2.99 -5.31
C LYS A 60 -11.24 1.60 -5.28
N THR A 61 -11.15 0.97 -6.45
CA THR A 61 -10.43 -0.29 -6.57
C THR A 61 -8.96 -0.10 -6.26
N ARG A 62 -8.28 -1.18 -5.85
CA ARG A 62 -6.83 -1.19 -5.59
C ARG A 62 -6.04 -0.68 -6.79
N ARG A 63 -6.50 -1.00 -8.00
CA ARG A 63 -5.88 -0.53 -9.24
C ARG A 63 -5.98 0.99 -9.35
N GLU A 64 -7.15 1.54 -9.09
CA GLU A 64 -7.38 3.00 -9.13
C GLU A 64 -6.57 3.72 -8.05
N LEU A 65 -6.55 3.21 -6.82
CA LEU A 65 -5.74 3.77 -5.73
C LEU A 65 -4.24 3.80 -6.09
N ARG A 66 -3.72 2.71 -6.65
CA ARG A 66 -2.33 2.65 -7.13
C ARG A 66 -2.09 3.60 -8.29
N GLN A 67 -3.00 3.65 -9.26
CA GLN A 67 -2.87 4.54 -10.42
C GLN A 67 -2.89 6.01 -10.01
N GLU A 68 -3.77 6.40 -9.09
CA GLU A 68 -3.86 7.75 -8.55
C GLU A 68 -2.52 8.16 -7.92
N PHE A 69 -1.95 7.32 -7.04
CA PHE A 69 -0.64 7.60 -6.46
C PHE A 69 0.45 7.87 -7.51
N PHE A 70 0.57 7.00 -8.52
CA PHE A 70 1.58 7.19 -9.57
C PHE A 70 1.29 8.42 -10.44
N ARG A 71 0.02 8.77 -10.68
CA ARG A 71 -0.35 10.00 -11.39
C ARG A 71 0.00 11.24 -10.58
N THR A 72 -0.28 11.28 -9.28
CA THR A 72 0.05 12.40 -8.40
C THR A 72 1.56 12.58 -8.32
N LYS A 73 2.32 11.48 -8.10
CA LYS A 73 3.79 11.51 -8.14
C LYS A 73 4.38 12.04 -9.44
N ARG A 74 3.74 11.77 -10.58
CA ARG A 74 4.16 12.33 -11.88
C ARG A 74 3.84 13.81 -12.00
N LYS A 75 2.70 14.27 -11.48
CA LYS A 75 2.36 15.70 -11.45
C LYS A 75 3.31 16.50 -10.55
N ASP A 76 3.63 15.98 -9.37
CA ASP A 76 4.58 16.61 -8.44
C ASP A 76 6.05 16.51 -8.92
N GLY A 77 6.35 15.55 -9.81
CA GLY A 77 7.68 15.33 -10.38
C GLY A 77 8.01 16.17 -11.63
N VAL A 78 7.06 16.96 -12.14
CA VAL A 78 7.29 17.88 -13.29
C VAL A 78 8.03 19.16 -12.87
N GLN A 79 8.35 19.34 -11.59
CA GLN A 79 9.01 20.55 -11.08
C GLN A 79 10.44 20.33 -10.52
N ALA A 80 11.13 19.28 -10.93
CA ALA A 80 12.56 19.09 -10.64
C ALA A 80 13.31 18.65 -11.91
N GLY A 81 13.44 19.59 -12.84
CA GLY A 81 14.15 19.39 -14.10
C GLY A 81 14.49 20.73 -14.74
N LYS A 82 15.42 21.47 -14.12
CA LYS A 82 16.29 22.46 -14.78
C LYS A 82 17.61 22.50 -14.03
#